data_AF-A0A932WDI8-F1
#
_entry.id   AF-A0A932WDI8-F1
#
_cell.length_a   1.000
_cell.length_b   1.000
_cell.length_c   1.000
_cell.angle_alpha   90.00
_cell.angle_beta   90.00
_cell.angle_gamma   90.00
#
_symmetry.space_group_name_H-M   'P 1'
#
loop_
_entity.id
_entity.type
_entity.pdbx_description
1 polymer ?
#
loop_
_entity_poly.entity_id
_entity_poly.type
_entity_poly.pdbx_seq_one_letter_code
_entity_poly.pdbx_strand_id
1 'polypeptide(L)' 'MSAEVGEKAPDFTLPTSTGQKVSLADYKGKIVVLGWFPAAFTGG' A
#
# COMPACT_ATOMS: atom_id res chain seq x y z
N MET A 1 15.75 1.66 3.20
CA MET A 1 15.52 0.22 3.00
C MET A 1 14.71 0.10 1.71
N SER A 2 15.20 -0.67 0.74
CA SER A 2 14.52 -0.98 -0.52
C SER A 2 13.67 -2.23 -0.35
N ALA A 3 12.60 -2.37 -1.15
CA ALA A 3 11.88 -3.64 -1.23
C ALA A 3 12.74 -4.66 -2.00
N GLU A 4 12.99 -5.82 -1.40
CA GLU A 4 13.76 -6.90 -2.02
C GLU A 4 12.85 -8.06 -2.43
N VAL A 5 13.16 -8.69 -3.57
CA VAL A 5 12.36 -9.81 -4.09
C VAL A 5 12.52 -11.02 -3.17
N GLY A 6 11.39 -11.61 -2.77
CA GLY A 6 11.35 -12.76 -1.88
C GLY A 6 11.34 -12.39 -0.38
N GLU A 7 11.60 -11.13 -0.04
CA GLU A 7 11.41 -10.65 1.32
C GLU A 7 9.91 -10.48 1.62
N LYS A 8 9.52 -10.77 2.85
CA LYS A 8 8.16 -10.49 3.31
C LYS A 8 7.92 -8.99 3.29
N ALA A 9 6.82 -8.56 2.67
CA ALA A 9 6.41 -7.17 2.69
C ALA A 9 6.29 -6.65 4.15
N PRO A 10 6.85 -5.47 4.46
CA PRO A 10 6.70 -4.85 5.77
C PRO A 10 5.23 -4.62 6.11
N ASP A 11 4.86 -4.80 7.37
CA ASP A 11 3.51 -4.46 7.81
C ASP A 11 3.36 -2.94 7.89
N PHE A 12 2.18 -2.45 7.52
CA PHE A 12 1.86 -1.03 7.57
C PHE A 12 0.36 -0.82 7.77
N THR A 13 0.03 0.32 8.36
CA THR A 13 -1.33 0.84 8.48
C THR A 13 -1.33 2.29 8.00
N LEU A 14 -2.20 2.62 7.05
CA LEU A 14 -2.29 3.95 6.45
C LEU A 14 -3.71 4.53 6.62
N PRO A 15 -3.84 5.87 6.73
CA PRO A 15 -5.13 6.52 6.61
C PRO A 15 -5.62 6.46 5.17
N THR A 16 -6.92 6.28 5.00
CA THR A 16 -7.64 6.39 3.73
C THR A 16 -8.18 7.80 3.55
N SER A 17 -8.63 8.14 2.33
CA SER A 17 -9.28 9.43 2.05
C SER A 17 -10.58 9.66 2.83
N THR A 18 -11.18 8.62 3.39
CA THR A 18 -12.41 8.69 4.20
C THR A 18 -12.13 8.74 5.70
N GLY A 19 -10.85 8.80 6.12
CA GLY A 19 -10.44 8.83 7.53
C GLY A 19 -10.41 7.46 8.22
N GLN A 20 -10.83 6.39 7.55
CA GLN A 20 -10.63 5.02 8.03
C GLN A 20 -9.16 4.62 7.91
N LYS A 21 -8.74 3.64 8.71
CA LYS A 21 -7.41 3.03 8.59
C LYS A 21 -7.51 1.74 7.79
N VAL A 22 -6.50 1.50 6.96
CA VAL A 22 -6.32 0.24 6.22
C VAL A 22 -4.95 -0.34 6.54
N SER A 23 -4.88 -1.64 6.81
CA SER A 23 -3.63 -2.34 7.09
C SER A 23 -3.34 -3.41 6.03
N LEU A 24 -2.06 -3.70 5.80
CA LEU A 24 -1.67 -4.79 4.90
C LEU A 24 -2.24 -6.14 5.37
N ALA A 25 -2.29 -6.36 6.69
CA ALA A 25 -2.84 -7.55 7.31
C ALA A 25 -4.32 -7.82 6.95
N ASP A 26 -5.09 -6.79 6.60
CA ASP A 26 -6.51 -6.92 6.22
C ASP A 26 -6.68 -7.68 4.89
N TYR A 27 -5.61 -7.80 4.10
CA TYR A 27 -5.59 -8.47 2.79
C TYR A 27 -4.90 -9.84 2.79
N LYS A 28 -4.69 -10.47 3.96
CA LYS A 28 -4.09 -11.81 4.05
C LYS A 28 -4.82 -12.83 3.15
N GLY A 29 -4.02 -13.64 2.45
CA GLY A 29 -4.52 -14.66 1.52
C GLY A 29 -4.88 -14.12 0.12
N LYS A 30 -4.67 -12.83 -0.14
CA LYS A 30 -4.87 -12.21 -1.47
C LYS A 30 -3.53 -11.78 -2.07
N ILE A 31 -3.50 -11.67 -3.40
CA ILE A 31 -2.42 -10.98 -4.10
C ILE A 31 -2.69 -9.47 -3.98
N VAL A 32 -1.69 -8.71 -3.54
CA VAL A 32 -1.76 -7.27 -3.32
C VAL A 32 -0.70 -6.59 -4.16
N VAL A 33 -1.08 -5.53 -4.87
CA VAL A 33 -0.17 -4.68 -5.65
C VAL A 33 -0.26 -3.26 -5.08
N LEU A 34 0.89 -2.67 -4.77
CA LEU A 34 0.97 -1.28 -4.33
C LEU A 34 1.28 -0.38 -5.52
N GLY A 35 0.48 0.68 -5.68
CA GLY A 35 0.65 1.70 -6.71
C GLY A 35 0.80 3.07 -6.06
N TRP A 36 1.74 3.87 -6.58
CA TRP A 36 1.97 5.24 -6.16
C TRP A 36 1.92 6.16 -7.37
N PHE A 37 1.41 7.37 -7.17
CA PHE A 37 1.38 8.43 -8.17
C PHE A 37 1.85 9.74 -7.52
N PRO A 38 2.52 10.65 -8.24
CA PRO A 38 3.12 11.85 -7.65
C PRO A 38 2.12 12.80 -7.00
N ALA A 39 0.96 12.98 -7.63
CA ALA A 39 -0.08 13.87 -7.14
C ALA A 39 -1.46 13.43 -7.64
N ALA A 40 -2.49 13.69 -6.83
CA ALA A 40 -3.87 13.52 -7.26
C ALA A 40 -4.25 14.62 -8.27
N PHE A 41 -5.20 14.30 -9.16
CA PHE A 41 -5.78 15.25 -10.13
C PHE A 41 -4.79 15.87 -11.14
N THR A 42 -3.66 15.23 -11.41
CA THR A 42 -2.73 15.64 -12.46
C THR A 42 -2.86 14.76 -13.70
N GLY A 43 -2.80 15.37 -14.89
CA GLY A 43 -2.58 14.65 -16.13
C GLY A 43 -1.12 14.20 -16.20
N GLY A 44 -0.89 12.95 -16.61
CA GLY A 44 0.45 12.39 -16.84
C GLY A 44 1.13 12.99 -18.06
#